data_AF-A0A959FUW3-F1
#
_entry.id   AF-A0A959FUW3-F1
#
_cell.length_a   1.000
_cell.length_b   1.000
_cell.length_c   1.000
_cell.angle_alpha   90.00
_cell.angle_beta   90.00
_cell.angle_gamma   90.00
#
_symmetry.space_group_name_H-M   'P 1'
#
loop_
_entity.id
_entity.type
_entity.pdbx_description
1 polymer ?
#
loop_
_entity_poly.entity_id
_entity_poly.type
_entity_poly.pdbx_seq_one_letter_code
_entity_poly.pdbx_strand_id
1 'polypeptide(L)'
;MTTTLKILGLLIALSTGLRGQQTVGLFLNDSLAVNGYTLFSPNFNTYLIDNCGRVVHSWLSGYVSGSSVYLLEDGDLMRTARVQGSFNGGGVGGLLERYNWEGDLIGSYQYADAEKHQHHDIEPLPNGNF
;
A
#
# COMPACT_ATOMS: atom_id res chain seq x y z
N MET A 1 30.78 33.72 -37.39
CA MET A 1 30.51 33.34 -35.98
C MET A 1 29.04 33.47 -35.55
N THR A 2 28.09 33.76 -36.45
CA THR A 2 26.67 33.98 -36.09
C THR A 2 25.72 32.84 -36.49
N THR A 3 26.16 31.89 -37.31
CA THR A 3 25.38 30.74 -37.77
C THR A 3 25.40 29.56 -36.78
N THR A 4 26.50 29.35 -36.07
CA THR A 4 26.65 28.25 -35.09
C THR A 4 25.77 28.42 -33.85
N LEU A 5 25.48 29.66 -33.45
CA LEU A 5 24.67 29.98 -32.27
C LEU A 5 23.16 29.71 -32.49
N LYS A 6 22.68 29.80 -33.75
CA LYS A 6 21.28 29.53 -34.10
C LYS A 6 20.94 28.04 -34.11
N ILE A 7 21.91 27.19 -34.45
CA ILE A 7 21.74 25.72 -34.51
C ILE A 7 21.65 25.13 -33.09
N LEU A 8 22.42 25.67 -32.14
CA LEU A 8 22.39 25.23 -30.75
C LEU A 8 21.06 25.56 -30.05
N GLY A 9 20.46 26.73 -30.35
CA GLY A 9 19.14 27.11 -29.82
C GLY A 9 17.99 26.24 -30.34
N LEU A 10 18.09 25.73 -31.58
CA LEU A 10 17.08 24.86 -32.19
C LEU A 10 17.11 23.43 -31.63
N LEU A 11 18.30 22.92 -31.26
CA LEU A 11 18.47 21.60 -30.63
C LEU A 11 17.95 21.56 -29.19
N ILE A 12 18.06 22.66 -28.43
CA ILE A 12 17.53 22.74 -27.07
C ILE A 12 15.99 22.78 -27.07
N ALA A 13 15.38 23.48 -28.03
CA ALA A 13 13.93 23.57 -28.18
C ALA A 13 13.24 22.24 -28.59
N LEU A 14 13.98 21.30 -29.20
CA LEU A 14 13.43 20.00 -29.62
C LEU A 14 13.37 18.96 -28.47
N SER A 15 14.11 19.19 -27.39
CA SER A 15 14.22 18.24 -26.27
C SER A 15 13.07 18.32 -25.25
N THR A 16 12.25 19.38 -25.31
CA THR A 16 11.23 19.65 -24.28
C THR A 16 9.88 18.98 -24.52
N GLY A 17 9.71 18.21 -25.61
CA GLY A 17 8.40 17.71 -26.04
C GLY A 17 8.11 16.23 -25.83
N LEU A 18 9.09 15.41 -25.43
CA LEU A 18 8.90 13.96 -25.31
C LEU A 18 8.87 13.55 -23.83
N ARG A 19 7.73 13.78 -23.16
CA ARG A 19 7.41 13.05 -21.93
C ARG A 19 6.58 11.83 -22.30
N GLY A 20 7.11 10.64 -22.00
CA GLY A 20 6.33 9.41 -22.11
C GLY A 20 5.10 9.49 -21.21
N GLN A 21 3.99 8.89 -21.65
CA GLN A 21 2.80 8.74 -20.83
C GLN A 21 3.14 7.91 -19.59
N GLN A 22 2.76 8.39 -18.41
CA GLN A 22 2.88 7.59 -17.19
C GLN A 22 1.98 6.36 -17.32
N THR A 23 2.54 5.16 -17.09
CA THR A 23 1.82 3.88 -17.19
C THR A 23 1.61 3.20 -15.83
N VAL A 24 2.30 3.68 -14.79
CA VAL A 24 2.29 3.13 -13.43
C VAL A 24 2.38 4.24 -12.39
N GLY A 25 1.97 3.96 -11.16
CA GLY A 25 2.01 4.94 -10.05
C GLY A 25 0.77 5.83 -9.98
N LEU A 26 0.88 6.96 -9.26
CA LEU A 26 -0.23 7.86 -8.99
C LEU A 26 -0.54 8.77 -10.18
N PHE A 27 -1.73 8.62 -10.77
CA PHE A 27 -2.14 9.38 -11.97
C PHE A 27 -2.77 10.74 -11.65
N LEU A 28 -3.39 10.89 -10.49
CA LEU A 28 -4.14 12.10 -10.11
C LEU A 28 -3.81 12.47 -8.66
N ASN A 29 -3.40 13.71 -8.47
CA ASN A 29 -3.31 14.38 -7.18
C ASN A 29 -3.67 15.84 -7.42
N ASP A 30 -4.91 16.21 -7.16
CA ASP A 30 -5.44 17.56 -7.33
C ASP A 30 -5.91 18.14 -5.99
N SER A 31 -6.54 19.31 -6.02
CA SER A 31 -6.99 20.00 -4.81
C SER A 31 -8.13 19.29 -4.06
N LEU A 32 -8.75 18.25 -4.63
CA LEU A 32 -9.76 17.45 -3.95
C LEU A 32 -9.14 16.32 -3.12
N ALA A 33 -7.86 16.01 -3.34
CA ALA A 33 -7.14 15.04 -2.53
C ALA A 33 -6.91 15.58 -1.11
N VAL A 34 -7.18 14.76 -0.10
CA VAL A 34 -6.81 15.06 1.29
C VAL A 34 -5.29 15.06 1.39
N ASN A 35 -4.70 16.12 1.95
CA ASN A 35 -3.26 16.18 2.17
C ASN A 35 -2.86 15.24 3.32
N GLY A 36 -2.27 14.09 2.99
CA GLY A 36 -1.93 13.06 3.96
C GLY A 36 -1.22 11.87 3.31
N TYR A 37 -1.45 10.69 3.89
CA TYR A 37 -0.91 9.43 3.43
C TYR A 37 -2.02 8.45 3.06
N THR A 38 -1.75 7.58 2.09
CA THR A 38 -2.64 6.48 1.72
C THR A 38 -2.03 5.16 2.14
N LEU A 39 -2.75 4.39 2.96
CA LEU A 39 -2.37 3.03 3.39
C LEU A 39 -3.18 2.00 2.62
N PHE A 40 -2.53 0.98 2.07
CA PHE A 40 -3.20 -0.11 1.36
C PHE A 40 -2.35 -1.37 1.32
N SER A 41 -2.98 -2.55 1.27
CA SER A 41 -2.29 -3.85 1.34
C SER A 41 -2.61 -4.73 0.12
N PRO A 42 -1.93 -4.51 -1.03
CA PRO A 42 -2.09 -5.38 -2.19
C PRO A 42 -1.23 -6.64 -2.06
N ASN A 43 -1.85 -7.81 -2.17
CA ASN A 43 -1.15 -9.10 -2.10
C ASN A 43 -0.29 -9.23 -0.83
N PHE A 44 1.02 -9.47 -0.95
CA PHE A 44 1.91 -9.72 0.19
C PHE A 44 2.45 -8.45 0.85
N ASN A 45 2.50 -7.34 0.12
CA ASN A 45 3.04 -6.08 0.62
C ASN A 45 1.92 -5.18 1.14
N THR A 46 2.24 -4.39 2.14
CA THR A 46 1.46 -3.23 2.57
C THR A 46 2.29 -1.98 2.32
N TYR A 47 1.67 -0.94 1.78
CA TYR A 47 2.33 0.32 1.45
C TYR A 47 1.66 1.48 2.16
N LEU A 48 2.48 2.38 2.69
CA LEU A 48 2.11 3.74 3.03
C LEU A 48 2.74 4.66 1.97
N ILE A 49 1.92 5.41 1.24
CA ILE A 49 2.40 6.36 0.23
C ILE A 49 1.98 7.79 0.59
N ASP A 50 2.76 8.76 0.11
CA ASP A 50 2.34 10.17 0.12
C ASP A 50 1.54 10.54 -1.13
N ASN A 51 1.00 11.76 -1.15
CA ASN A 51 0.25 12.29 -2.29
C ASN A 51 1.11 12.55 -3.55
N CYS A 52 2.43 12.42 -3.49
CA CYS A 52 3.28 12.41 -4.68
C CYS A 52 3.42 10.99 -5.27
N GLY A 53 2.77 9.98 -4.66
CA GLY A 53 2.88 8.58 -5.04
C GLY A 53 4.20 7.94 -4.61
N ARG A 54 4.96 8.58 -3.71
CA ARG A 54 6.22 8.03 -3.20
C ARG A 54 5.92 7.08 -2.05
N VAL A 55 6.59 5.94 -2.05
CA VAL A 55 6.53 5.00 -0.92
C VAL A 55 7.24 5.62 0.27
N VAL A 56 6.50 5.81 1.35
CA VAL A 56 6.98 6.32 2.64
C VAL A 56 7.42 5.15 3.52
N HIS A 57 6.62 4.07 3.50
CA HIS A 57 6.93 2.83 4.21
C HIS A 57 6.33 1.62 3.48
N SER A 58 6.91 0.45 3.71
CA SER A 58 6.33 -0.82 3.29
C SER A 58 6.58 -1.94 4.29
N TRP A 59 5.60 -2.82 4.45
CA TRP A 59 5.71 -4.05 5.24
C TRP A 59 5.49 -5.26 4.32
N LEU A 60 6.28 -6.31 4.52
CA LEU A 60 6.18 -7.55 3.76
C LEU A 60 5.68 -8.68 4.67
N SER A 61 4.63 -9.35 4.25
CA SER A 61 4.12 -10.55 4.92
C SER A 61 4.40 -11.80 4.11
N GLY A 62 4.46 -12.94 4.81
CA GLY A 62 4.43 -14.26 4.20
C GLY A 62 3.08 -14.66 3.63
N TYR A 63 2.03 -13.87 3.85
CA TYR A 63 0.65 -14.18 3.48
C TYR A 63 0.02 -13.10 2.57
N VAL A 64 -0.83 -13.56 1.67
CA VAL A 64 -1.66 -12.69 0.83
C VAL A 64 -2.62 -11.90 1.72
N SER A 65 -2.77 -10.62 1.46
CA SER A 65 -3.63 -9.69 2.17
C SER A 65 -5.09 -10.16 2.21
N GLY A 66 -5.67 -10.09 3.41
CA GLY A 66 -7.10 -10.16 3.65
C GLY A 66 -7.80 -8.81 3.39
N SER A 67 -7.20 -7.87 2.66
CA SER A 67 -7.77 -6.57 2.29
C SER A 67 -7.80 -5.49 3.38
N SER A 68 -8.08 -5.84 4.65
CA SER A 68 -8.19 -4.83 5.72
C SER A 68 -6.84 -4.54 6.38
N VAL A 69 -6.58 -3.25 6.62
CA VAL A 69 -5.29 -2.77 7.10
C VAL A 69 -5.45 -1.45 7.86
N TYR A 70 -4.74 -1.33 8.98
CA TYR A 70 -4.77 -0.18 9.86
C TYR A 70 -3.35 0.19 10.29
N LEU A 71 -3.07 1.48 10.35
CA LEU A 71 -1.93 2.02 11.09
C LEU A 71 -2.47 2.43 12.47
N LEU A 72 -2.02 1.74 13.51
CA LEU A 72 -2.50 1.94 14.89
C LEU A 72 -1.88 3.21 15.50
N GLU A 73 -2.46 3.69 16.60
CA GLU A 73 -2.00 4.92 17.27
C GLU A 73 -0.57 4.85 17.81
N ASP A 74 -0.08 3.64 18.10
CA ASP A 74 1.30 3.40 18.52
C ASP A 74 2.29 3.27 17.35
N GLY A 75 1.81 3.40 16.11
CA GLY A 75 2.62 3.34 14.89
C GLY A 75 2.76 1.93 14.30
N ASP A 76 2.19 0.92 14.94
CA ASP A 76 2.22 -0.44 14.43
C ASP A 76 1.23 -0.63 13.28
N LEU A 77 1.56 -1.55 12.38
CA LEU A 77 0.64 -2.01 11.36
C LEU A 77 -0.18 -3.18 11.88
N MET A 78 -1.50 -3.10 11.80
CA MET A 78 -2.40 -4.25 11.89
C MET A 78 -2.94 -4.58 10.49
N ARG A 79 -2.90 -5.84 10.08
CA ARG A 79 -3.46 -6.28 8.80
C ARG A 79 -4.15 -7.63 8.90
N THR A 80 -5.14 -7.84 8.05
CA THR A 80 -5.70 -9.17 7.80
C THR A 80 -4.93 -9.88 6.69
N ALA A 81 -4.93 -11.21 6.76
CA ALA A 81 -4.21 -12.09 5.85
C ALA A 81 -5.04 -13.34 5.55
N ARG A 82 -4.83 -13.91 4.37
CA ARG A 82 -5.55 -15.09 3.86
C ARG A 82 -4.82 -16.36 4.25
N VAL A 83 -5.55 -17.27 4.88
CA VAL A 83 -5.13 -18.65 5.13
C VAL A 83 -6.16 -19.63 4.58
N GLN A 84 -5.75 -20.88 4.38
CA GLN A 84 -6.68 -21.94 3.99
C GLN A 84 -7.51 -22.37 5.21
N GLY A 85 -8.77 -22.75 4.99
CA GLY A 85 -9.64 -23.26 6.05
C GLY A 85 -11.03 -23.61 5.53
N SER A 86 -12.03 -23.59 6.42
CA SER A 86 -13.43 -23.95 6.12
C SER A 86 -14.17 -23.04 5.14
N PHE A 87 -13.68 -21.83 4.88
CA PHE A 87 -14.27 -20.86 3.95
C PHE A 87 -13.39 -20.66 2.72
N ASN A 88 -14.00 -20.73 1.54
CA ASN A 88 -13.33 -20.51 0.26
C ASN A 88 -14.26 -19.71 -0.68
N GLY A 89 -14.05 -18.40 -0.74
CA GLY A 89 -14.90 -17.48 -1.49
C GLY A 89 -14.36 -16.05 -1.51
N GLY A 90 -15.16 -15.11 -2.03
CA GLY A 90 -14.83 -13.70 -1.88
C GLY A 90 -14.73 -13.34 -0.39
N GLY A 91 -13.66 -12.63 -0.01
CA GLY A 91 -13.47 -12.22 1.38
C GLY A 91 -12.84 -13.26 2.31
N VAL A 92 -12.04 -14.19 1.81
CA VAL A 92 -11.19 -15.04 2.67
C VAL A 92 -10.28 -14.15 3.52
N GLY A 93 -10.22 -14.44 4.82
CA GLY A 93 -9.25 -13.91 5.77
C GLY A 93 -8.63 -15.07 6.55
N GLY A 94 -8.83 -15.06 7.87
CA GLY A 94 -8.47 -16.15 8.76
C GLY A 94 -7.18 -15.95 9.54
N LEU A 95 -6.40 -14.90 9.24
CA LEU A 95 -5.18 -14.54 9.96
C LEU A 95 -5.13 -13.03 10.18
N LEU A 96 -4.77 -12.65 11.40
CA LEU A 96 -4.42 -11.27 11.76
C LEU A 96 -2.91 -11.21 12.02
N GLU A 97 -2.26 -10.17 11.54
CA GLU A 97 -0.85 -9.93 11.75
C GLU A 97 -0.62 -8.50 12.24
N ARG A 98 0.26 -8.35 13.23
CA ARG A 98 0.72 -7.06 13.73
C ARG A 98 2.23 -6.94 13.49
N TYR A 99 2.63 -5.89 12.80
CA TYR A 99 4.03 -5.56 12.55
C TYR A 99 4.39 -4.25 13.24
N ASN A 100 5.60 -4.16 13.79
CA ASN A 100 6.11 -2.87 14.24
C ASN A 100 6.47 -1.96 13.04
N TRP A 101 6.85 -0.72 13.32
CA TRP A 101 7.29 0.21 12.29
C TRP A 101 8.50 -0.32 11.51
N GLU A 102 9.48 -0.95 12.18
CA GLU A 102 10.69 -1.50 11.55
C GLU A 102 10.43 -2.65 10.56
N GLY A 103 9.22 -3.22 10.56
CA GLY A 103 8.83 -4.31 9.67
C GLY A 103 8.90 -5.69 10.30
N ASP A 104 9.17 -5.79 11.60
CA ASP A 104 9.18 -7.06 12.33
C ASP A 104 7.75 -7.49 12.68
N LEU A 105 7.46 -8.77 12.48
CA LEU A 105 6.22 -9.39 12.96
C LEU A 105 6.27 -9.50 14.49
N ILE A 106 5.43 -8.75 15.18
CA ILE A 106 5.37 -8.73 16.66
C ILE A 106 4.16 -9.46 17.23
N GLY A 107 3.20 -9.85 16.39
CA GLY A 107 2.06 -10.68 16.80
C GLY A 107 1.30 -11.26 15.62
N SER A 108 0.70 -12.43 15.82
CA SER A 108 -0.22 -13.02 14.87
C SER A 108 -1.32 -13.82 15.56
N TYR A 109 -2.50 -13.85 14.96
CA TYR A 109 -3.65 -14.58 15.47
C TYR A 109 -4.42 -15.24 14.33
N GLN A 110 -4.41 -16.57 14.29
CA GLN A 110 -5.17 -17.33 13.30
C GLN A 110 -6.56 -17.65 13.85
N TYR A 111 -7.58 -17.28 13.08
CA TYR A 111 -8.99 -17.62 13.32
C TYR A 111 -9.56 -18.33 12.09
N ALA A 112 -9.01 -19.51 11.80
CA ALA A 112 -9.45 -20.37 10.72
C ALA A 112 -9.17 -21.83 11.06
N ASP A 113 -10.22 -22.65 11.05
CA ASP A 113 -10.20 -24.10 11.21
C ASP A 113 -11.36 -24.74 10.43
N ALA A 114 -11.71 -25.99 10.75
CA ALA A 114 -12.75 -26.75 10.07
C ALA A 114 -14.18 -26.26 10.35
N GLU A 115 -14.42 -25.54 11.44
CA GLU A 115 -15.75 -25.10 11.89
C GLU A 115 -15.96 -23.58 11.69
N LYS A 116 -14.87 -22.81 11.68
CA LYS A 116 -14.92 -21.34 11.61
C LYS A 116 -13.80 -20.75 10.76
N HIS A 117 -14.04 -19.55 10.25
CA HIS A 117 -13.08 -18.79 9.47
C HIS A 117 -13.40 -17.29 9.55
N GLN A 118 -12.45 -16.44 9.94
CA GLN A 118 -12.62 -14.99 9.92
C GLN A 118 -12.73 -14.49 8.47
N HIS A 119 -13.80 -13.77 8.19
CA HIS A 119 -13.95 -13.07 6.92
C HIS A 119 -12.93 -11.92 6.83
N HIS A 120 -12.62 -11.43 5.65
CA HIS A 120 -11.50 -10.51 5.37
C HIS A 120 -11.33 -9.24 6.25
N ASP A 121 -12.36 -8.79 6.98
CA ASP A 121 -12.38 -7.51 7.69
C ASP A 121 -12.25 -7.62 9.22
N ILE A 122 -11.75 -6.56 9.86
CA ILE A 122 -11.68 -6.34 11.31
C ILE A 122 -11.83 -4.85 11.64
N GLU A 123 -12.12 -4.53 12.90
CA GLU A 123 -12.10 -3.16 13.43
C GLU A 123 -11.29 -3.12 14.73
N PRO A 124 -10.07 -2.55 14.73
CA PRO A 124 -9.35 -2.27 15.96
C PRO A 124 -10.12 -1.30 16.86
N LEU A 125 -10.29 -1.66 18.13
CA LEU A 125 -11.01 -0.88 19.12
C LEU A 125 -10.04 -0.04 19.98
N PRO A 126 -10.47 1.13 20.49
CA PRO A 126 -9.62 2.00 21.32
C PRO A 126 -9.07 1.36 22.60
N ASN A 127 -9.66 0.24 23.05
CA ASN A 127 -9.21 -0.50 24.23
C ASN A 127 -8.16 -1.57 23.91
N GLY A 128 -7.63 -1.61 22.67
CA GLY A 128 -6.62 -2.56 22.23
C GLY A 128 -7.16 -3.92 21.78
N ASN A 129 -8.49 -4.12 21.79
CA ASN A 129 -9.13 -5.30 21.17
C ASN A 129 -9.38 -5.07 19.68
N PHE A 130 -9.82 -6.11 18.97
CA PHE A 130 -10.16 -6.11 17.55
C PHE A 130 -11.14 -7.25 17.25
#